data_AF-A0A820JU37-F1
#
_entry.id   AF-A0A820JU37-F1
#
_cell.length_a   1.000
_cell.length_b   1.000
_cell.length_c   1.000
_cell.angle_alpha   90.00
_cell.angle_beta   90.00
_cell.angle_gamma   90.00
#
_symmetry.space_group_name_H-M   'P 1'
#
loop_
_entity.id
_entity.type
_entity.pdbx_description
1 polymer ?
#
loop_
_entity_poly.entity_id
_entity_poly.type
_entity_poly.pdbx_seq_one_letter_code
_entity_poly.pdbx_strand_id
1 'polypeptide(L)'
;MSGLIDMFEKCTDITTAQELFDTIENKNIISYNVLNVFHFKGLSGDDLKALEIYNSILTPNEQTYSIILNACSHSLLVNEAEQIFDLIPIKC
;
A
#
# COMPACT_ATOMS: atom_id res chain seq x y z
N MET A 1 -5.61 14.13 -11.67
CA MET A 1 -4.94 13.48 -10.52
C MET A 1 -5.80 13.43 -9.25
N SER A 2 -6.88 14.22 -9.13
CA SER A 2 -7.67 14.27 -7.88
C SER A 2 -8.73 13.16 -7.77
N GLY A 3 -9.44 12.79 -8.85
CA GLY A 3 -10.62 11.93 -8.74
C GLY A 3 -10.42 10.56 -8.05
N LEU A 4 -9.28 9.91 -8.25
CA LEU A 4 -8.97 8.64 -7.56
C LEU A 4 -8.74 8.85 -6.06
N ILE A 5 -7.97 9.87 -5.70
CA ILE A 5 -7.70 10.22 -4.29
C ILE A 5 -9.02 10.65 -3.63
N ASP A 6 -9.81 11.50 -4.29
CA ASP A 6 -11.11 11.98 -3.81
C ASP A 6 -12.14 10.84 -3.60
N MET A 7 -12.05 9.75 -4.38
CA MET A 7 -12.89 8.56 -4.22
C MET A 7 -12.41 7.70 -3.06
N PHE A 8 -11.09 7.50 -2.93
CA PHE A 8 -10.52 6.72 -1.84
C PHE A 8 -10.55 7.43 -0.48
N GLU A 9 -10.54 8.76 -0.44
CA GLU A 9 -10.73 9.54 0.80
C GLU A 9 -12.08 9.26 1.47
N LYS A 10 -13.06 8.79 0.69
CA LYS A 10 -14.39 8.40 1.19
C LYS A 10 -14.46 6.95 1.66
N CYS A 11 -13.45 6.13 1.37
CA CYS A 11 -13.40 4.76 1.86
C CYS A 11 -13.12 4.79 3.37
N THR A 12 -13.99 4.16 4.15
CA THR A 12 -13.89 4.11 5.61
C THR A 12 -13.34 2.77 6.13
N ASP A 13 -13.31 1.76 5.26
CA ASP A 13 -12.92 0.40 5.58
C ASP A 13 -12.26 -0.28 4.38
N ILE A 14 -11.62 -1.42 4.65
CA ILE A 14 -10.89 -2.18 3.63
C ILE A 14 -11.82 -2.76 2.56
N THR A 15 -13.03 -3.16 2.91
CA THR A 15 -13.99 -3.75 1.97
C THR A 15 -14.33 -2.76 0.86
N THR A 16 -14.71 -1.54 1.24
CA THR A 16 -15.05 -0.47 0.30
C THR A 16 -13.85 -0.07 -0.56
N ALA A 17 -12.65 -0.05 0.02
CA ALA A 17 -11.43 0.23 -0.73
C ALA A 17 -11.11 -0.87 -1.76
N GLN A 18 -11.33 -2.15 -1.41
CA GLN A 18 -11.13 -3.28 -2.31
C GLN A 18 -12.13 -3.27 -3.47
N GLU A 19 -13.41 -3.04 -3.17
CA GLU A 19 -14.46 -2.92 -4.21
C GLU A 19 -14.12 -1.80 -5.20
N LEU A 20 -13.74 -0.62 -4.70
CA LEU A 20 -13.32 0.49 -5.55
C LEU A 20 -12.09 0.11 -6.38
N PHE A 21 -11.08 -0.50 -5.77
CA PHE A 21 -9.88 -0.95 -6.47
C PHE A 21 -10.21 -1.93 -7.60
N ASP A 22 -11.15 -2.85 -7.39
CA ASP A 22 -11.55 -3.85 -8.38
C ASP A 22 -12.23 -3.21 -9.59
N THR A 23 -12.97 -2.10 -9.41
CA THR A 23 -13.58 -1.34 -10.53
C THR A 23 -12.59 -0.58 -11.41
N ILE A 24 -11.34 -0.41 -10.97
CA ILE A 24 -10.31 0.31 -11.75
C ILE A 24 -9.80 -0.62 -12.86
N GLU A 25 -10.09 -0.28 -14.11
CA GLU A 25 -9.61 -1.01 -15.29
C GLU A 25 -8.09 -0.92 -15.44
N ASN A 26 -7.54 0.30 -15.32
CA ASN A 26 -6.11 0.57 -15.45
C ASN A 26 -5.51 0.94 -14.09
N LYS A 27 -5.21 -0.09 -13.29
CA LYS A 27 -4.59 0.05 -11.98
C LYS A 27 -3.19 0.64 -12.13
N ASN A 28 -2.85 1.58 -11.25
CA ASN A 28 -1.56 2.25 -11.22
C ASN A 28 -0.99 2.31 -9.79
N ILE A 29 0.23 2.82 -9.66
CA ILE A 29 0.94 2.91 -8.38
C ILE A 29 0.12 3.59 -7.28
N ILE A 30 -0.70 4.59 -7.62
CA ILE A 30 -1.54 5.31 -6.66
C ILE A 30 -2.64 4.38 -6.14
N SER A 31 -3.35 3.66 -7.01
CA SER A 31 -4.40 2.72 -6.59
C SER A 31 -3.85 1.59 -5.72
N TYR A 32 -2.66 1.07 -6.03
CA TYR A 32 -1.99 0.04 -5.21
C TYR A 32 -1.56 0.59 -3.84
N ASN A 33 -0.95 1.77 -3.82
CA ASN A 33 -0.52 2.44 -2.59
C ASN A 33 -1.69 2.68 -1.64
N VAL A 34 -2.81 3.15 -2.18
CA VAL A 34 -4.00 3.40 -1.37
C VAL A 34 -4.59 2.10 -0.80
N LEU A 35 -4.72 1.05 -1.63
CA LEU A 35 -5.20 -0.25 -1.15
C LEU A 35 -4.29 -0.81 -0.04
N ASN A 36 -2.97 -0.68 -0.18
CA ASN A 36 -2.02 -1.06 0.88
C ASN A 36 -2.26 -0.30 2.18
N VAL A 37 -2.49 1.01 2.13
CA VAL A 37 -2.79 1.80 3.32
C VAL A 37 -4.03 1.26 4.05
N PHE A 38 -5.08 0.85 3.34
CA PHE A 38 -6.27 0.29 3.96
C PHE A 38 -6.04 -1.09 4.59
N HIS A 39 -5.23 -1.95 3.96
CA HIS A 39 -4.91 -3.25 4.55
C HIS A 39 -4.05 -3.12 5.80
N PHE A 40 -3.18 -2.10 5.90
CA PHE A 40 -2.35 -1.88 7.08
C PHE A 40 -2.97 -1.01 8.18
N LYS A 41 -3.90 -0.10 7.86
CA LYS A 41 -4.54 0.78 8.85
C LYS A 41 -5.69 0.13 9.62
N GLY A 42 -6.26 -0.96 9.11
CA GLY A 42 -7.44 -1.59 9.70
C GLY A 42 -7.14 -2.33 11.01
N LEU A 43 -8.06 -2.26 11.98
CA LEU A 43 -8.06 -3.14 13.18
C LEU A 43 -8.17 -4.65 12.85
N SER A 44 -8.51 -4.97 11.60
CA SER A 44 -8.59 -6.31 11.01
C SER A 44 -7.52 -6.54 9.92
N GLY A 45 -6.49 -5.70 9.87
CA GLY A 45 -5.54 -5.64 8.78
C GLY A 45 -4.84 -6.96 8.50
N ASP A 46 -4.82 -7.37 7.24
CA ASP A 46 -4.08 -8.53 6.78
C ASP A 46 -2.73 -8.04 6.25
N ASP A 47 -1.75 -7.96 7.16
CA ASP A 47 -0.41 -7.48 6.85
C ASP A 47 0.26 -8.31 5.74
N LEU A 48 -0.07 -9.62 5.68
CA LEU A 48 0.41 -10.51 4.62
C LEU A 48 -0.20 -10.12 3.27
N LYS A 49 -1.51 -9.83 3.23
CA LYS A 49 -2.17 -9.35 2.02
C LYS A 49 -1.56 -8.06 1.51
N ALA A 50 -1.23 -7.14 2.40
CA ALA A 50 -0.62 -5.88 2.03
C ALA A 50 0.81 -6.06 1.50
N LEU A 51 1.59 -7.00 2.06
CA LEU A 51 2.87 -7.41 1.50
C LEU A 51 2.72 -8.08 0.12
N GLU A 52 1.71 -8.93 -0.08
CA GLU A 52 1.40 -9.51 -1.40
C GLU A 52 1.11 -8.43 -2.44
N ILE A 53 0.29 -7.44 -2.06
CA ILE A 53 -0.06 -6.31 -2.93
C ILE A 53 1.20 -5.48 -3.23
N TYR A 54 2.05 -5.19 -2.24
CA TYR A 54 3.34 -4.55 -2.46
C TYR A 54 4.20 -5.33 -3.46
N ASN A 55 4.33 -6.65 -3.29
CA ASN A 55 5.11 -7.52 -4.18
C ASN A 55 4.56 -7.58 -5.61
N SER A 56 3.28 -7.23 -5.83
CA SER A 56 2.69 -7.14 -7.17
C SER A 56 3.06 -5.84 -7.91
N ILE A 57 3.65 -4.86 -7.22
CA ILE A 57 4.05 -3.59 -7.80
C ILE A 57 5.38 -3.74 -8.54
N LEU A 58 5.35 -3.61 -9.87
CA LEU A 58 6.55 -3.73 -10.72
C LEU A 58 7.59 -2.63 -10.50
N THR A 59 7.16 -1.42 -10.14
CA THR A 59 8.07 -0.29 -9.94
C THR A 59 7.60 0.54 -8.76
N PRO A 60 7.99 0.15 -7.53
CA PRO A 60 7.70 0.91 -6.33
C PRO A 60 8.33 2.31 -6.40
N ASN A 61 7.62 3.32 -5.90
CA ASN A 61 8.17 4.66 -5.75
C ASN A 61 8.42 5.00 -4.27
N GLU A 62 9.00 6.16 -4.00
CA GLU A 62 9.28 6.66 -2.65
C GLU A 62 8.06 6.61 -1.72
N GLN A 63 6.87 6.90 -2.25
CA GLN A 63 5.62 6.84 -1.49
C GLN A 63 5.24 5.39 -1.16
N THR A 64 5.44 4.45 -2.07
CA THR A 64 5.23 3.01 -1.83
C THR A 64 6.12 2.52 -0.70
N TYR A 65 7.42 2.86 -0.72
CA TYR A 65 8.36 2.51 0.35
C TYR A 65 7.97 3.12 1.70
N SER A 66 7.51 4.38 1.70
CA SER A 66 7.04 5.05 2.92
C SER A 66 5.82 4.34 3.51
N ILE A 67 4.87 3.93 2.67
CA ILE A 67 3.65 3.23 3.10
C ILE A 67 4.00 1.88 3.73
N ILE A 68 4.82 1.07 3.04
CA ILE A 68 5.14 -0.28 3.48
C ILE A 68 6.04 -0.30 4.72
N LEU A 69 6.99 0.64 4.86
CA LEU A 69 7.81 0.76 6.07
C LEU A 69 7.01 1.25 7.27
N ASN A 70 6.13 2.24 7.06
CA ASN A 70 5.24 2.71 8.12
C ASN A 70 4.35 1.56 8.60
N ALA A 71 3.82 0.78 7.66
CA ALA A 71 3.05 -0.41 7.96
C ALA A 71 3.83 -1.47 8.77
N CYS A 72 5.02 -1.87 8.31
CA CYS A 72 5.86 -2.82 9.04
C CYS A 72 6.16 -2.37 10.48
N SER A 73 6.26 -1.05 10.70
CA SER A 73 6.46 -0.47 12.03
C SER A 73 5.27 -0.67 12.98
N HIS A 74 4.04 -0.67 12.46
CA HIS A 74 2.82 -0.92 13.26
C HIS A 74 2.62 -2.42 13.54
N SER A 75 3.04 -3.27 12.61
CA SER A 75 2.82 -4.72 12.65
C SER A 75 4.01 -5.52 13.22
N LEU A 76 5.05 -4.84 13.72
CA LEU A 76 6.29 -5.45 14.25
C LEU A 76 7.03 -6.36 13.25
N LEU A 77 6.88 -6.10 11.95
CA LEU A 77 7.50 -6.85 10.85
C LEU A 77 8.91 -6.31 10.55
N VAL A 78 9.81 -6.46 11.53
CA VAL A 78 11.15 -5.85 11.49
C VAL A 78 12.00 -6.44 10.36
N ASN A 79 11.96 -7.75 10.16
CA ASN A 79 12.77 -8.42 9.14
C ASN A 79 12.37 -7.99 7.72
N GLU A 80 11.07 -7.85 7.49
CA GLU A 80 10.49 -7.38 6.24
C GLU A 80 10.85 -5.90 6.01
N ALA A 81 10.77 -5.07 7.06
CA ALA A 81 11.18 -3.67 7.00
C ALA A 81 12.65 -3.52 6.60
N GLU A 82 13.55 -4.31 7.18
CA GLU A 82 14.98 -4.32 6.83
C GLU A 82 15.19 -4.71 5.37
N GLN A 83 14.58 -5.79 4.91
CA GLN A 83 14.66 -6.23 3.52
C GLN A 83 14.15 -5.16 2.55
N ILE A 84 13.04 -4.50 2.88
CA ILE A 84 12.47 -3.44 2.03
C ILE A 84 13.36 -2.20 2.04
N PHE A 85 13.95 -1.85 3.19
CA PHE A 85 14.86 -0.71 3.30
C PHE A 85 16.08 -0.87 2.39
N ASP A 86 16.64 -2.08 2.32
CA ASP A 86 17.77 -2.40 1.43
C ASP A 86 17.43 -2.31 -0.08
N LEU A 87 16.13 -2.39 -0.43
CA LEU A 87 15.65 -2.24 -1.81
C LEU A 87 15.43 -0.78 -2.22
N ILE A 88 15.49 0.18 -1.28
CA ILE A 88 15.28 1.59 -1.59
C ILE A 88 16.45 2.08 -2.45
N PRO A 89 16.21 2.53 -3.70
CA PRO A 89 17.29 3.03 -4.54
C PRO A 89 17.87 4.32 -3.92
N ILE A 90 19.15 4.27 -3.56
CA ILE A 90 19.89 5.45 -3.12
C ILE A 90 20.00 6.39 -4.32
N LYS A 91 19.31 7.53 -4.27
CA LYS A 91 19.56 8.63 -5.20
C LYS A 91 20.91 9.24 -4.83
N CYS A 92 21.96 8.89 -5.56
CA CYS A 92 23.24 9.61 -5.54
C CYS A 92 23.08 11.04 -6.07
#